data_AF-A0A3B4VHD2-F1
#
_entry.id   AF-A0A3B4VHD2-F1
#
_cell.length_a   1.000
_cell.length_b   1.000
_cell.length_c   1.000
_cell.angle_alpha   90.00
_cell.angle_beta   90.00
_cell.angle_gamma   90.00
#
_symmetry.space_group_name_H-M   'P 1'
#
loop_
_entity.id
_entity.type
_entity.pdbx_description
1 polymer ?
#
loop_
_entity_poly.entity_id
_entity_poly.type
_entity_poly.pdbx_seq_one_letter_code
_entity_poly.pdbx_strand_id
1 'polypeptide(L)'
;MLPFPVASQLDQDCSPMTKLIQTQKLVSSIHAIMATTAGVIVVSSCRGNIINDRHWLATYFVIWYGVPYMTYDIFAMYLSHYYRFRVKGHEDYKQHSLRTVNSFVRREFLLVLHHIALLTILLPVTLFFRKDQGDFFIGCLFLTELSTPFVSLGKILIQLSLQDCWLHKANGGMVLFTFFMCRIALFPYMYWMYGRHYGIPLYSVPFHLPLSANLGNSCILAPQVYWFVLLCRKGYRLYKRSRSPDASPVAAVTDNSKDD
;
A
#
# COMPACT_ATOMS: atom_id res chain seq x y z
N MET A 1 -2.51 -45.86 -19.90
CA MET A 1 -3.25 -44.59 -19.77
C MET A 1 -2.66 -43.81 -18.60
N LEU A 2 -1.87 -42.77 -18.92
CA LEU A 2 -1.24 -41.87 -17.95
C LEU A 2 -2.24 -40.81 -17.50
N PRO A 3 -2.32 -40.44 -16.21
CA PRO A 3 -3.02 -39.25 -15.77
C PRO A 3 -2.05 -38.05 -15.80
N PHE A 4 -1.88 -37.44 -16.96
CA PHE A 4 -1.25 -36.12 -17.11
C PHE A 4 -2.25 -35.19 -17.83
N PRO A 5 -3.07 -34.43 -17.07
CA PRO A 5 -3.38 -33.07 -17.53
C PRO A 5 -3.51 -31.99 -16.43
N VAL A 6 -3.41 -32.30 -15.14
CA VAL A 6 -3.71 -31.31 -14.09
C VAL A 6 -2.55 -30.32 -13.85
N ALA A 7 -1.30 -30.77 -13.96
CA ALA A 7 -0.13 -29.92 -13.73
C ALA A 7 0.07 -28.87 -14.84
N SER A 8 -0.20 -29.21 -16.10
CA SER A 8 -0.03 -28.30 -17.25
C SER A 8 -1.09 -27.20 -17.30
N GLN A 9 -2.33 -27.50 -16.89
CA GLN A 9 -3.42 -26.51 -16.83
C GLN A 9 -3.19 -25.49 -15.71
N LEU A 10 -2.73 -25.95 -14.53
CA LEU A 10 -2.42 -25.08 -13.39
C LEU A 10 -1.22 -24.16 -13.65
N ASP A 11 -0.19 -24.63 -14.36
CA ASP A 11 0.94 -23.79 -14.78
C ASP A 11 0.53 -22.76 -15.85
N GLN A 12 -0.36 -23.15 -16.79
CA GLN A 12 -0.91 -22.24 -17.79
C GLN A 12 -1.84 -21.17 -17.20
N ASP A 13 -2.59 -21.46 -16.13
CA ASP A 13 -3.44 -20.49 -15.44
C ASP A 13 -2.67 -19.60 -14.44
N CYS A 14 -1.54 -20.08 -13.90
CA CYS A 14 -0.68 -19.32 -12.99
C CYS A 14 0.14 -18.23 -13.72
N SER A 15 0.52 -18.49 -14.99
CA SER A 15 1.24 -17.55 -15.85
C SER A 15 0.50 -16.22 -16.13
N PRO A 16 -0.77 -16.21 -16.60
CA PRO A 16 -1.53 -14.98 -16.85
C PRO A 16 -1.85 -14.22 -15.56
N MET A 17 -2.15 -14.91 -14.45
CA MET A 17 -2.38 -14.27 -13.16
C MET A 17 -1.12 -13.55 -12.65
N THR A 18 0.04 -14.19 -12.75
CA THR A 18 1.32 -13.59 -12.32
C THR A 18 1.67 -12.37 -13.17
N LYS A 19 1.48 -12.47 -14.49
CA LYS A 19 1.66 -11.34 -15.42
C LYS A 19 0.72 -10.18 -15.10
N LEU A 20 -0.57 -10.45 -14.85
CA LEU A 20 -1.55 -9.42 -14.47
C LEU A 20 -1.11 -8.65 -13.22
N ILE A 21 -0.69 -9.37 -12.18
CA ILE A 21 -0.25 -8.76 -10.91
C ILE A 21 1.03 -7.94 -11.10
N GLN A 22 1.97 -8.40 -11.93
CA GLN A 22 3.19 -7.66 -12.24
C GLN A 22 2.88 -6.38 -13.01
N THR A 23 2.09 -6.47 -14.08
CA THR A 23 1.65 -5.32 -14.87
C THR A 23 0.91 -4.30 -14.00
N GLN A 24 -0.01 -4.75 -13.14
CA GLN A 24 -0.72 -3.86 -12.21
C GLN A 24 0.26 -3.10 -11.30
N LYS A 25 1.25 -3.78 -10.72
CA LYS A 25 2.26 -3.13 -9.85
C LYS A 25 3.12 -2.12 -10.62
N LEU A 26 3.44 -2.38 -11.88
CA LEU A 26 4.19 -1.45 -12.73
C LEU A 26 3.36 -0.20 -13.03
N VAL A 27 2.12 -0.37 -13.48
CA VAL A 27 1.19 0.73 -13.74
C VAL A 27 0.98 1.59 -12.48
N SER A 28 0.82 0.93 -11.33
CA SER A 28 0.71 1.61 -10.04
C SER A 28 1.98 2.38 -9.65
N SER A 29 3.15 1.84 -9.94
CA SER A 29 4.42 2.53 -9.68
C SER A 29 4.60 3.76 -10.56
N ILE A 30 4.22 3.68 -11.84
CA ILE A 30 4.26 4.83 -12.77
C ILE A 30 3.29 5.91 -12.29
N HIS A 31 2.05 5.55 -11.94
CA HIS A 31 1.08 6.48 -11.38
C HIS A 31 1.61 7.17 -10.13
N ALA A 32 2.21 6.41 -9.21
CA ALA A 32 2.77 6.96 -7.99
C ALA A 32 3.90 7.97 -8.23
N ILE A 33 4.76 7.74 -9.23
CA ILE A 33 5.82 8.70 -9.62
C ILE A 33 5.20 9.98 -10.19
N MET A 34 4.21 9.84 -11.09
CA MET A 34 3.50 11.00 -11.65
C MET A 34 2.77 11.80 -10.57
N ALA A 35 2.05 11.12 -9.67
CA ALA A 35 1.33 11.72 -8.55
C ALA A 35 2.30 12.42 -7.60
N THR A 36 3.42 11.78 -7.25
CA THR A 36 4.44 12.40 -6.38
C THR A 36 5.01 13.66 -7.03
N THR A 37 5.35 13.60 -8.32
CA THR A 37 5.90 14.75 -9.05
C THR A 37 4.91 15.91 -9.07
N ALA A 38 3.64 15.62 -9.40
CA ALA A 38 2.56 16.60 -9.34
C ALA A 38 2.38 17.18 -7.93
N GLY A 39 2.44 16.32 -6.90
CA GLY A 39 2.37 16.72 -5.49
C GLY A 39 3.49 17.68 -5.08
N VAL A 40 4.75 17.38 -5.45
CA VAL A 40 5.89 18.26 -5.18
C VAL A 40 5.71 19.62 -5.84
N ILE A 41 5.26 19.66 -7.09
CA ILE A 41 5.03 20.90 -7.83
C ILE A 41 3.94 21.73 -7.13
N VAL A 42 2.78 21.13 -6.85
CA VAL A 42 1.66 21.82 -6.19
C VAL A 42 2.05 22.33 -4.81
N VAL A 43 2.71 21.51 -3.99
CA VAL A 43 3.17 21.90 -2.63
C VAL A 43 4.18 23.03 -2.68
N SER A 44 5.09 23.01 -3.66
CA SER A 44 6.11 24.06 -3.82
C SER A 44 5.49 25.37 -4.30
N SER A 45 4.54 25.31 -5.23
CA SER A 45 3.87 26.49 -5.77
C SER A 45 2.90 27.13 -4.78
N CYS A 46 2.19 26.33 -3.96
CA CYS A 46 1.19 26.83 -3.00
C CYS A 46 1.76 27.03 -1.58
N ARG A 47 3.09 27.18 -1.44
CA ARG A 47 3.74 27.30 -0.12
C ARG A 47 3.50 28.66 0.54
N GLY A 48 3.19 29.70 -0.23
CA GLY A 48 2.95 31.05 0.26
C GLY A 48 1.65 31.15 1.04
N ASN A 49 0.53 30.80 0.41
CA ASN A 49 -0.79 30.75 1.02
C ASN A 49 -1.43 29.36 0.82
N ILE A 50 -1.24 28.49 1.82
CA ILE A 50 -1.73 27.10 1.80
C ILE A 50 -3.26 26.95 1.66
N ILE A 51 -4.04 28.02 1.91
CA ILE A 51 -5.50 28.00 1.84
C ILE A 51 -5.99 28.50 0.47
N ASN A 52 -5.45 29.62 -0.01
CA ASN A 52 -5.99 30.31 -1.18
C ASN A 52 -5.14 30.16 -2.44
N ASP A 53 -3.87 29.75 -2.34
CA ASP A 53 -3.05 29.53 -3.53
C ASP A 53 -3.58 28.31 -4.28
N ARG A 54 -3.82 28.49 -5.57
CA ARG A 54 -4.33 27.45 -6.45
C ARG A 54 -3.30 27.06 -7.48
N HIS A 55 -3.26 25.78 -7.81
CA HIS A 55 -2.45 25.28 -8.89
C HIS A 55 -3.27 24.38 -9.79
N TRP A 56 -3.37 24.74 -11.08
CA TRP A 56 -4.17 24.01 -12.07
C TRP A 56 -3.86 22.51 -12.10
N LEU A 57 -2.59 22.15 -11.84
CA LEU A 57 -2.14 20.76 -11.79
C LEU A 57 -2.87 19.93 -10.74
N ALA A 58 -3.29 20.52 -9.61
CA ALA A 58 -4.02 19.78 -8.58
C ALA A 58 -5.34 19.25 -9.15
N THR A 59 -6.19 20.14 -9.69
CA THR A 59 -7.50 19.74 -10.24
C THR A 59 -7.37 18.96 -11.55
N TYR A 60 -6.46 19.36 -12.44
CA TYR A 60 -6.27 18.69 -13.73
C TYR A 60 -5.75 17.25 -13.54
N PHE A 61 -4.79 17.04 -12.64
CA PHE A 61 -4.29 15.70 -12.34
C PHE A 61 -5.38 14.82 -11.73
N VAL A 62 -6.19 15.33 -10.80
CA VAL A 62 -7.31 14.56 -10.22
C VAL A 62 -8.30 14.11 -11.30
N ILE A 63 -8.77 15.03 -12.15
CA ILE A 63 -9.84 14.74 -13.13
C ILE A 63 -9.34 13.82 -14.24
N TRP A 64 -8.23 14.19 -14.89
CA TRP A 64 -7.78 13.52 -16.11
C TRP A 64 -6.94 12.29 -15.86
N TYR A 65 -6.23 12.21 -14.72
CA TYR A 65 -5.37 11.08 -14.40
C TYR A 65 -5.86 10.29 -13.18
N GLY A 66 -6.30 10.97 -12.12
CA GLY A 66 -6.73 10.35 -10.87
C GLY A 66 -7.96 9.47 -11.02
N VAL A 67 -9.07 10.01 -11.55
CA VAL A 67 -10.33 9.26 -11.73
C VAL A 67 -10.16 8.00 -12.60
N PRO A 68 -9.61 8.09 -13.84
CA PRO A 68 -9.47 6.89 -14.68
C PRO A 68 -8.50 5.87 -14.10
N TYR A 69 -7.40 6.31 -13.47
CA TYR A 69 -6.48 5.39 -12.80
C TYR A 69 -7.12 4.67 -11.61
N MET A 70 -7.82 5.40 -10.73
CA MET A 70 -8.49 4.79 -9.57
C MET A 70 -9.56 3.78 -9.99
N THR A 71 -10.26 4.08 -11.09
CA THR A 71 -11.21 3.14 -11.70
C THR A 71 -10.49 1.90 -12.21
N TYR A 72 -9.42 2.07 -12.99
CA TYR A 72 -8.59 0.98 -13.50
C TYR A 72 -8.03 0.09 -12.36
N ASP A 73 -7.51 0.68 -11.29
CA ASP A 73 -6.91 -0.07 -10.20
C ASP A 73 -7.94 -0.91 -9.44
N ILE A 74 -9.16 -0.39 -9.24
CA ILE A 74 -10.28 -1.17 -8.69
C ILE A 74 -10.62 -2.36 -9.59
N PHE A 75 -10.71 -2.15 -10.90
CA PHE A 75 -10.94 -3.25 -11.85
C PHE A 75 -9.81 -4.28 -11.84
N ALA A 76 -8.54 -3.84 -11.81
CA ALA A 76 -7.38 -4.71 -11.78
C ALA A 76 -7.33 -5.55 -10.48
N MET A 77 -7.64 -4.93 -9.33
CA MET A 77 -7.77 -5.64 -8.06
C MET A 77 -8.92 -6.66 -8.07
N TYR A 78 -10.09 -6.28 -8.60
CA TYR A 78 -11.22 -7.18 -8.75
C TYR A 78 -10.86 -8.39 -9.62
N LEU A 79 -10.20 -8.16 -10.75
CA LEU A 79 -9.79 -9.20 -11.68
C LEU A 79 -8.72 -10.11 -11.06
N SER A 80 -7.73 -9.54 -10.37
CA SER A 80 -6.73 -10.31 -9.61
C SER A 80 -7.38 -11.19 -8.54
N HIS A 81 -8.43 -10.70 -7.88
CA HIS A 81 -9.18 -11.48 -6.91
C HIS A 81 -9.97 -12.60 -7.59
N TYR A 82 -10.68 -12.30 -8.68
CA TYR A 82 -11.45 -13.26 -9.45
C TYR A 82 -10.60 -14.45 -9.93
N TYR A 83 -9.44 -14.18 -10.55
CA TYR A 83 -8.52 -15.24 -10.98
C TYR A 83 -7.94 -16.03 -9.80
N ARG A 84 -7.61 -15.35 -8.69
CA ARG A 84 -7.13 -16.01 -7.48
C ARG A 84 -8.15 -16.99 -6.89
N PHE A 85 -9.44 -16.68 -7.00
CA PHE A 85 -10.52 -17.58 -6.56
C PHE A 85 -10.78 -18.71 -7.56
N ARG A 86 -10.67 -18.46 -8.87
CA ARG A 86 -10.80 -19.52 -9.89
C ARG A 86 -9.69 -20.57 -9.81
N VAL A 87 -8.43 -20.16 -9.64
CA VAL A 87 -7.28 -21.07 -9.53
C VAL A 87 -7.31 -21.88 -8.22
N LYS A 88 -8.00 -21.36 -7.18
CA LYS A 88 -8.10 -22.05 -5.88
C LYS A 88 -9.12 -23.17 -5.80
N GLY A 89 -9.91 -23.43 -6.85
CA GLY A 89 -10.75 -24.62 -7.05
C GLY A 89 -11.20 -25.35 -5.77
N HIS A 90 -11.90 -24.69 -4.86
CA HIS A 90 -12.16 -25.26 -3.53
C HIS A 90 -13.49 -26.04 -3.52
N GLU A 91 -13.40 -27.34 -3.83
CA GLU A 91 -14.35 -28.37 -3.38
C GLU A 91 -13.98 -28.93 -1.98
N ASP A 92 -12.76 -28.73 -1.46
CA ASP A 92 -12.36 -29.28 -0.15
C ASP A 92 -12.41 -28.24 0.97
N TYR A 93 -13.63 -28.01 1.46
CA TYR A 93 -13.89 -27.33 2.73
C TYR A 93 -14.16 -28.38 3.82
N LYS A 94 -13.11 -29.03 4.32
CA LYS A 94 -13.18 -29.76 5.61
C LYS A 94 -11.90 -29.57 6.42
N GLN A 95 -12.11 -29.09 7.64
CA GLN A 95 -11.15 -28.97 8.75
C GLN A 95 -10.03 -27.90 8.62
N HIS A 96 -10.27 -26.76 9.30
CA HIS A 96 -9.26 -25.82 9.82
C HIS A 96 -8.69 -24.69 8.90
N SER A 97 -9.52 -24.03 8.07
CA SER A 97 -9.07 -22.97 7.14
C SER A 97 -9.81 -21.62 7.23
N LEU A 98 -10.86 -21.47 8.04
CA LEU A 98 -11.59 -20.19 8.14
C LEU A 98 -10.80 -19.05 8.80
N ARG A 99 -9.91 -19.32 9.77
CA ARG A 99 -9.08 -18.26 10.38
C ARG A 99 -8.01 -17.73 9.42
N THR A 100 -7.45 -18.58 8.56
CA THR A 100 -6.44 -18.21 7.57
C THR A 100 -7.08 -17.51 6.37
N VAL A 101 -8.26 -17.95 5.94
CA VAL A 101 -9.04 -17.30 4.88
C VAL A 101 -9.65 -15.97 5.37
N ASN A 102 -10.18 -15.88 6.59
CA ASN A 102 -10.67 -14.61 7.18
C ASN A 102 -9.50 -13.64 7.47
N SER A 103 -8.33 -14.13 7.89
CA SER A 103 -7.11 -13.31 8.03
C SER A 103 -6.54 -12.84 6.68
N PHE A 104 -6.85 -13.52 5.58
CA PHE A 104 -6.41 -13.17 4.23
C PHE A 104 -7.40 -12.21 3.55
N VAL A 105 -8.72 -12.46 3.70
CA VAL A 105 -9.81 -11.59 3.24
C VAL A 105 -9.79 -10.25 3.98
N ARG A 106 -9.59 -10.21 5.31
CA ARG A 106 -9.33 -8.93 6.03
C ARG A 106 -8.06 -8.20 5.56
N ARG A 107 -7.09 -8.89 4.97
CA ARG A 107 -5.78 -8.31 4.60
C ARG A 107 -5.80 -7.58 3.28
N GLU A 108 -6.50 -8.09 2.27
CA GLU A 108 -6.59 -7.41 0.96
C GLU A 108 -7.90 -6.59 0.81
N PHE A 109 -8.97 -6.91 1.56
CA PHE A 109 -10.19 -6.11 1.56
C PHE A 109 -9.97 -4.67 2.04
N LEU A 110 -9.10 -4.45 3.05
CA LEU A 110 -8.79 -3.09 3.49
C LEU A 110 -8.15 -2.23 2.40
N LEU A 111 -7.36 -2.85 1.51
CA LEU A 111 -6.73 -2.16 0.39
C LEU A 111 -7.78 -1.85 -0.69
N VAL A 112 -8.64 -2.81 -1.03
CA VAL A 112 -9.74 -2.59 -1.98
C VAL A 112 -10.72 -1.53 -1.47
N LEU A 113 -11.17 -1.65 -0.23
CA LEU A 113 -12.06 -0.68 0.42
C LEU A 113 -11.43 0.71 0.47
N HIS A 114 -10.13 0.81 0.73
CA HIS A 114 -9.41 2.07 0.70
C HIS A 114 -9.48 2.73 -0.69
N HIS A 115 -9.20 2.00 -1.78
CA HIS A 115 -9.26 2.59 -3.13
C HIS A 115 -10.70 2.93 -3.54
N ILE A 116 -11.69 2.11 -3.16
CA ILE A 116 -13.11 2.45 -3.35
C ILE A 116 -13.46 3.73 -2.58
N ALA A 117 -12.99 3.89 -1.34
CA ALA A 117 -13.21 5.10 -0.54
C ALA A 117 -12.47 6.32 -1.13
N LEU A 118 -11.25 6.14 -1.67
CA LEU A 118 -10.55 7.19 -2.40
C LEU A 118 -11.37 7.64 -3.62
N LEU A 119 -11.90 6.70 -4.40
CA LEU A 119 -12.70 6.99 -5.59
C LEU A 119 -14.06 7.63 -5.26
N THR A 120 -14.79 7.10 -4.27
CA THR A 120 -16.19 7.47 -4.00
C THR A 120 -16.37 8.54 -2.94
N ILE A 121 -15.37 8.76 -2.07
CA ILE A 121 -15.43 9.75 -0.99
C ILE A 121 -14.37 10.83 -1.21
N LEU A 122 -13.08 10.44 -1.30
CA LEU A 122 -12.01 11.44 -1.39
C LEU A 122 -12.12 12.27 -2.67
N LEU A 123 -12.27 11.64 -3.84
CA LEU A 123 -12.35 12.36 -5.12
C LEU A 123 -13.50 13.38 -5.16
N PRO A 124 -14.77 13.05 -4.84
CA PRO A 124 -15.84 14.03 -4.80
C PRO A 124 -15.61 15.15 -3.77
N VAL A 125 -15.03 14.83 -2.61
CA VAL A 125 -14.70 15.85 -1.61
C VAL A 125 -13.64 16.81 -2.15
N THR A 126 -12.60 16.29 -2.82
CA THR A 126 -11.53 17.12 -3.39
C THR A 126 -11.97 17.97 -4.58
N LEU A 127 -12.97 17.53 -5.36
CA LEU A 127 -13.44 18.23 -6.55
C LEU A 127 -14.62 19.17 -6.30
N PHE A 128 -15.61 18.76 -5.49
CA PHE A 128 -16.87 19.49 -5.36
C PHE A 128 -17.02 20.20 -4.00
N PHE A 129 -16.64 19.56 -2.90
CA PHE A 129 -16.81 20.15 -1.55
C PHE A 129 -15.70 21.16 -1.19
N ARG A 130 -14.56 21.09 -1.88
CA ARG A 130 -13.38 21.91 -1.62
C ARG A 130 -13.52 23.40 -1.95
N LYS A 131 -14.50 23.79 -2.78
CA LYS A 131 -14.70 25.18 -3.26
C LYS A 131 -13.40 25.85 -3.76
N ASP A 132 -12.55 25.09 -4.46
CA ASP A 132 -11.25 25.54 -5.00
C ASP A 132 -10.22 26.06 -3.98
N GLN A 133 -10.29 25.64 -2.71
CA GLN A 133 -9.32 26.04 -1.66
C GLN A 133 -8.44 24.86 -1.22
N GLY A 134 -7.25 25.12 -0.68
CA GLY A 134 -6.44 24.08 -0.04
C GLY A 134 -5.68 23.15 -1.00
N ASP A 135 -5.30 23.62 -2.19
CA ASP A 135 -4.54 22.85 -3.18
C ASP A 135 -3.23 22.32 -2.62
N PHE A 136 -2.61 23.05 -1.69
CA PHE A 136 -1.43 22.62 -0.93
C PHE A 136 -1.66 21.26 -0.24
N PHE A 137 -2.82 21.08 0.40
CA PHE A 137 -3.15 19.84 1.11
C PHE A 137 -3.41 18.69 0.13
N ILE A 138 -4.00 18.96 -1.03
CA ILE A 138 -4.16 17.96 -2.09
C ILE A 138 -2.81 17.52 -2.63
N GLY A 139 -1.89 18.47 -2.85
CA GLY A 139 -0.51 18.17 -3.21
C GLY A 139 0.18 17.28 -2.16
N CYS A 140 -0.04 17.56 -0.86
CA CYS A 140 0.42 16.68 0.21
C CYS A 140 -0.20 15.27 0.10
N LEU A 141 -1.51 15.15 -0.11
CA LEU A 141 -2.16 13.84 -0.30
C LEU A 141 -1.54 13.05 -1.46
N PHE A 142 -1.12 13.70 -2.55
CA PHE A 142 -0.39 13.03 -3.64
C PHE A 142 0.99 12.53 -3.25
N LEU A 143 1.70 13.25 -2.36
CA LEU A 143 3.01 12.79 -1.85
C LEU A 143 2.89 11.47 -1.07
N THR A 144 1.71 11.11 -0.57
CA THR A 144 1.50 9.83 0.12
C THR A 144 1.72 8.62 -0.81
N GLU A 145 1.58 8.81 -2.12
CA GLU A 145 1.80 7.77 -3.13
C GLU A 145 3.29 7.44 -3.34
N LEU A 146 4.23 8.28 -2.90
CA LEU A 146 5.68 8.01 -3.03
C LEU A 146 6.10 6.69 -2.39
N SER A 147 5.39 6.21 -1.36
CA SER A 147 5.70 4.92 -0.73
C SER A 147 5.31 3.70 -1.59
N THR A 148 4.36 3.85 -2.51
CA THR A 148 3.81 2.80 -3.38
C THR A 148 4.87 2.10 -4.27
N PRO A 149 5.77 2.80 -4.98
CA PRO A 149 6.82 2.15 -5.79
C PRO A 149 7.75 1.28 -4.94
N PHE A 150 8.10 1.70 -3.71
CA PHE A 150 8.96 0.92 -2.83
C PHE A 150 8.26 -0.35 -2.31
N VAL A 151 6.97 -0.25 -2.00
CA VAL A 151 6.15 -1.41 -1.59
C VAL A 151 6.00 -2.40 -2.74
N SER A 152 5.77 -1.91 -3.96
CA SER A 152 5.68 -2.72 -5.18
C SER A 152 7.01 -3.41 -5.50
N LEU A 153 8.12 -2.68 -5.44
CA LEU A 153 9.47 -3.22 -5.62
C LEU A 153 9.77 -4.32 -4.60
N GLY A 154 9.40 -4.13 -3.34
CA GLY A 154 9.56 -5.16 -2.30
C GLY A 154 8.82 -6.47 -2.60
N LYS A 155 7.62 -6.39 -3.21
CA LYS A 155 6.89 -7.59 -3.64
C LYS A 155 7.51 -8.25 -4.87
N ILE A 156 8.08 -7.47 -5.79
CA ILE A 156 8.76 -7.99 -6.99
C ILE A 156 10.06 -8.72 -6.60
N LEU A 157 10.87 -8.15 -5.70
CA LEU A 157 12.09 -8.79 -5.20
C LEU A 157 11.80 -10.15 -4.54
N ILE A 158 10.69 -10.25 -3.80
CA ILE A 158 10.22 -11.51 -3.20
C ILE A 158 9.87 -12.54 -4.29
N GLN A 159 9.22 -12.11 -5.38
CA GLN A 159 8.83 -12.98 -6.50
C GLN A 159 10.04 -13.44 -7.33
N LEU A 160 11.08 -12.63 -7.44
CA LEU A 160 12.33 -12.99 -8.12
C LEU A 160 13.27 -13.86 -7.26
N SER A 161 12.81 -14.34 -6.10
CA SER A 161 13.59 -15.15 -5.14
C SER A 161 14.90 -14.52 -4.65
N LEU A 162 15.08 -13.20 -4.82
CA LEU A 162 16.25 -12.44 -4.35
C LEU A 162 16.12 -12.03 -2.88
N GLN A 163 15.55 -12.91 -2.05
CA GLN A 163 15.20 -12.61 -0.65
C GLN A 163 16.43 -12.61 0.28
N ASP A 164 17.52 -13.28 -0.12
CA ASP A 164 18.73 -13.44 0.68
C ASP A 164 19.75 -12.30 0.52
N CYS A 165 19.51 -11.37 -0.41
CA CYS A 165 20.39 -10.24 -0.63
C CYS A 165 20.18 -9.12 0.40
N TRP A 166 21.27 -8.42 0.75
CA TRP A 166 21.24 -7.15 1.49
C TRP A 166 20.24 -6.14 0.89
N LEU A 167 20.02 -6.24 -0.43
CA LEU A 167 19.02 -5.49 -1.19
C LEU A 167 17.58 -5.64 -0.62
N HIS A 168 17.19 -6.82 -0.15
CA HIS A 168 15.86 -7.02 0.45
C HIS A 168 15.74 -6.28 1.79
N LYS A 169 16.80 -6.28 2.60
CA LYS A 169 16.87 -5.57 3.89
C LYS A 169 16.89 -4.05 3.69
N ALA A 170 17.69 -3.56 2.74
CA ALA A 170 17.75 -2.15 2.36
C ALA A 170 16.40 -1.65 1.84
N ASN A 171 15.76 -2.41 0.92
CA ASN A 171 14.43 -2.07 0.43
C ASN A 171 13.38 -2.09 1.55
N GLY A 172 13.42 -3.07 2.46
CA GLY A 172 12.53 -3.11 3.62
C GLY A 172 12.68 -1.87 4.51
N GLY A 173 13.91 -1.41 4.73
CA GLY A 173 14.20 -0.15 5.42
C GLY A 173 13.66 1.07 4.68
N MET A 174 13.88 1.16 3.36
CA MET A 174 13.34 2.23 2.51
C MET A 174 11.82 2.28 2.52
N VAL A 175 11.13 1.12 2.47
CA VAL A 175 9.67 1.05 2.59
C VAL A 175 9.20 1.60 3.93
N LEU A 176 9.83 1.21 5.04
CA LEU A 176 9.47 1.73 6.37
C LEU A 176 9.69 3.24 6.48
N PHE A 177 10.84 3.71 6.00
CA PHE A 177 11.20 5.13 6.03
C PHE A 177 10.24 5.98 5.19
N THR A 178 10.02 5.60 3.93
CA THR A 178 9.15 6.35 3.00
C THR A 178 7.70 6.30 3.44
N PHE A 179 7.21 5.16 3.93
CA PHE A 179 5.85 5.05 4.46
C PHE A 179 5.65 5.94 5.68
N PHE A 180 6.61 5.96 6.62
CA PHE A 180 6.54 6.84 7.78
C PHE A 180 6.54 8.32 7.37
N MET A 181 7.51 8.74 6.56
CA MET A 181 7.67 10.15 6.18
C MET A 181 6.51 10.65 5.33
N CYS A 182 6.15 9.92 4.27
CA CYS A 182 5.16 10.38 3.31
C CYS A 182 3.72 10.15 3.77
N ARG A 183 3.44 9.19 4.66
CA ARG A 183 2.06 8.85 5.06
C ARG A 183 1.72 9.13 6.51
N ILE A 184 2.67 9.10 7.43
CA ILE A 184 2.41 9.36 8.86
C ILE A 184 2.85 10.77 9.21
N ALA A 185 4.12 11.12 8.98
CA ALA A 185 4.68 12.42 9.34
C ALA A 185 4.12 13.58 8.50
N LEU A 186 3.55 13.27 7.34
CA LEU A 186 2.92 14.28 6.49
C LEU A 186 1.66 14.90 7.13
N PHE A 187 0.88 14.14 7.90
CA PHE A 187 -0.29 14.66 8.61
C PHE A 187 0.07 15.72 9.67
N PRO A 188 0.96 15.48 10.64
CA PRO A 188 1.39 16.52 11.56
C PRO A 188 2.09 17.68 10.85
N TYR A 189 2.78 17.44 9.72
CA TYR A 189 3.33 18.52 8.89
C TYR A 189 2.25 19.42 8.29
N MET A 190 1.14 18.84 7.78
CA MET A 190 0.00 19.61 7.28
C MET A 190 -0.62 20.48 8.39
N TYR A 191 -0.79 19.92 9.61
CA TYR A 191 -1.29 20.66 10.77
C TYR A 191 -0.33 21.76 11.21
N TRP A 192 0.98 21.51 11.15
CA TRP A 192 2.00 22.50 11.46
C TRP A 192 1.98 23.68 10.49
N MET A 193 1.91 23.39 9.18
CA MET A 193 1.80 24.43 8.15
C MET A 193 0.52 25.25 8.32
N TYR A 194 -0.60 24.61 8.64
CA TYR A 194 -1.85 25.28 8.99
C TYR A 194 -1.69 26.20 10.21
N GLY A 195 -1.13 25.68 11.31
CA GLY A 195 -0.87 26.47 12.51
C GLY A 195 0.02 27.68 12.25
N ARG A 196 1.09 27.49 11.45
CA ARG A 196 2.00 28.57 11.06
C ARG A 196 1.31 29.64 10.22
N HIS A 197 0.38 29.26 9.35
CA HIS A 197 -0.38 30.22 8.53
C HIS A 197 -1.30 31.11 9.37
N TYR A 198 -1.92 30.57 10.42
CA TYR A 198 -2.81 31.31 11.33
C TYR A 198 -2.15 31.83 12.61
N GLY A 199 -0.85 31.57 12.82
CA GLY A 199 -0.13 31.93 14.05
C GLY A 199 -0.54 31.15 15.29
N ILE A 200 -1.12 29.95 15.12
CA ILE A 200 -1.67 29.11 16.20
C ILE A 200 -0.65 28.01 16.55
N PRO A 201 -0.41 27.70 17.83
CA PRO A 201 0.45 26.57 18.21
C PRO A 201 -0.16 25.23 17.79
N LEU A 202 0.68 24.26 17.44
CA LEU A 202 0.28 22.98 16.81
C LEU A 202 -0.77 22.19 17.61
N TYR A 203 -0.71 22.23 18.95
CA TYR A 203 -1.67 21.53 19.81
C TYR A 203 -3.08 22.15 19.78
N SER A 204 -3.20 23.43 19.44
CA SER A 204 -4.48 24.15 19.34
C SER A 204 -5.11 24.03 17.95
N VAL A 205 -4.34 23.62 16.93
CA VAL A 205 -4.80 23.49 15.55
C VAL A 205 -6.02 22.55 15.42
N PRO A 206 -6.04 21.34 16.03
CA PRO A 206 -7.22 20.47 15.93
C PRO A 206 -8.51 21.09 16.47
N PHE A 207 -8.42 21.99 17.46
CA PHE A 207 -9.60 22.65 18.04
C PHE A 207 -10.10 23.83 17.18
N HIS A 208 -9.25 24.38 16.32
CA HIS A 208 -9.59 25.46 15.40
C HIS A 208 -10.17 24.94 14.08
N LEU A 209 -9.79 23.74 13.65
CA LEU A 209 -10.36 23.13 12.45
C LEU A 209 -11.80 22.64 12.70
N PRO A 210 -12.68 22.70 11.68
CA PRO A 210 -13.99 22.09 11.78
C PRO A 210 -13.85 20.58 12.03
N LEU A 211 -14.76 20.03 12.84
CA LEU A 211 -14.74 18.61 13.22
C LEU A 211 -14.68 17.68 12.01
N SER A 212 -15.35 18.04 10.91
CA SER A 212 -15.34 17.31 9.64
C SER A 212 -13.94 17.19 9.03
N ALA A 213 -13.10 18.22 9.11
CA ALA A 213 -11.74 18.18 8.58
C ALA A 213 -10.83 17.28 9.44
N ASN A 214 -10.95 17.36 10.76
CA ASN A 214 -10.22 16.46 11.66
C ASN A 214 -10.66 15.00 11.48
N LEU A 215 -11.96 14.76 11.32
CA LEU A 215 -12.50 13.43 11.06
C LEU A 215 -12.02 12.92 9.71
N GLY A 216 -12.04 13.76 8.66
CA GLY A 216 -11.51 13.41 7.33
C GLY A 216 -10.04 13.01 7.39
N ASN A 217 -9.19 13.85 8.01
CA ASN A 217 -7.77 13.55 8.19
C ASN A 217 -7.55 12.26 8.99
N SER A 218 -8.33 12.03 10.05
CA SER A 218 -8.25 10.82 10.86
C SER A 218 -8.67 9.57 10.07
N CYS A 219 -9.74 9.67 9.28
CA CYS A 219 -10.21 8.59 8.42
C CYS A 219 -9.18 8.21 7.33
N ILE A 220 -8.42 9.19 6.81
CA ILE A 220 -7.36 8.92 5.84
C ILE A 220 -6.12 8.35 6.56
N LEU A 221 -5.75 8.88 7.73
CA LEU A 221 -4.57 8.46 8.48
C LEU A 221 -4.71 7.07 9.12
N ALA A 222 -5.90 6.69 9.60
CA ALA A 222 -6.09 5.45 10.35
C ALA A 222 -5.71 4.17 9.57
N PRO A 223 -6.11 3.98 8.30
CA PRO A 223 -5.62 2.87 7.47
C PRO A 223 -4.10 2.88 7.30
N GLN A 224 -3.50 4.07 7.15
CA GLN A 224 -2.05 4.22 6.97
C GLN A 224 -1.30 3.77 8.23
N VAL A 225 -1.71 4.22 9.41
CA VAL A 225 -1.11 3.80 10.68
C VAL A 225 -1.24 2.29 10.88
N TYR A 226 -2.41 1.74 10.59
CA TYR A 226 -2.63 0.29 10.65
C TYR A 226 -1.64 -0.47 9.76
N TRP A 227 -1.48 -0.08 8.50
CA TRP A 227 -0.53 -0.71 7.59
C TRP A 227 0.92 -0.54 8.00
N PHE A 228 1.30 0.62 8.53
CA PHE A 228 2.64 0.84 9.05
C PHE A 228 2.97 -0.11 10.20
N VAL A 229 2.04 -0.33 11.12
CA VAL A 229 2.20 -1.30 12.22
C VAL A 229 2.34 -2.73 11.66
N LEU A 230 1.59 -3.10 10.62
CA LEU A 230 1.74 -4.39 9.95
C LEU A 230 3.12 -4.54 9.27
N LEU A 231 3.61 -3.49 8.60
CA LEU A 231 4.92 -3.45 7.97
C LEU A 231 6.04 -3.58 9.02
N CYS A 232 5.94 -2.84 10.12
CA CYS A 232 6.88 -2.94 11.24
C CYS A 232 6.88 -4.35 11.84
N ARG A 233 5.71 -4.95 12.08
CA ARG A 233 5.60 -6.33 12.57
C ARG A 233 6.20 -7.35 11.60
N LYS A 234 6.02 -7.15 10.30
CA LYS A 234 6.64 -8.00 9.27
C LYS A 234 8.17 -7.83 9.27
N GLY A 235 8.66 -6.59 9.29
CA GLY A 235 10.09 -6.28 9.36
C GLY A 235 10.75 -6.85 10.60
N TYR A 236 10.12 -6.70 11.77
CA TYR A 236 10.60 -7.27 13.03
C TYR A 236 10.68 -8.81 13.01
N ARG A 237 9.67 -9.48 12.42
CA ARG A 237 9.69 -10.94 12.26
C ARG A 237 10.83 -11.40 11.36
N LEU A 238 11.07 -10.71 10.25
CA LEU A 238 12.18 -11.00 9.34
C LEU A 238 13.52 -10.78 10.04
N TYR A 239 13.67 -9.66 10.75
CA TYR A 239 14.87 -9.34 11.53
C TYR A 239 15.16 -10.41 12.60
N LYS A 240 14.14 -10.88 13.33
CA LYS A 240 14.29 -11.95 14.31
C LYS A 240 14.73 -13.26 13.65
N ARG A 241 14.14 -13.64 12.50
CA ARG A 241 14.52 -14.84 11.76
C ARG A 241 15.98 -14.79 11.28
N SER A 242 16.44 -13.63 10.80
CA SER A 242 17.84 -13.43 10.41
C SER A 242 18.83 -13.47 11.59
N ARG A 243 18.37 -13.23 12.84
CA ARG A 243 19.18 -13.32 14.06
C ARG A 243 19.11 -14.68 14.76
N SER A 244 18.28 -15.61 14.29
CA SER A 244 18.21 -16.98 14.80
C SER A 244 18.63 -18.02 13.73
N PRO A 245 19.84 -17.93 13.14
CA PRO A 245 20.36 -19.02 12.31
C PRO A 245 20.75 -20.27 13.14
N ASP A 246 20.94 -20.16 14.45
CA ASP A 246 21.35 -21.28 15.34
C ASP A 246 20.17 -22.06 15.95
N ALA A 247 19.31 -22.61 15.10
CA ALA A 247 18.66 -23.87 15.42
C ALA A 247 19.24 -24.94 14.48
N SER A 248 20.51 -25.30 14.71
CA SER A 248 21.16 -26.39 14.00
C SER A 248 20.37 -27.69 14.11
N PRO A 249 20.41 -28.56 13.07
CA PRO A 249 19.88 -29.90 13.11
C PRO A 249 20.81 -30.78 13.97
N VAL A 250 20.36 -31.13 15.18
CA VAL A 250 20.95 -32.18 16.01
C VAL A 250 19.76 -33.07 16.41
N ALA A 251 19.66 -34.35 16.05
CA ALA A 251 20.68 -35.32 15.71
C ALA A 251 20.20 -36.27 14.60
N ALA A 252 21.05 -36.49 13.60
CA ALA A 252 21.16 -37.80 13.00
C ALA A 252 21.78 -38.72 14.07
N VAL A 253 20.95 -39.47 14.79
CA VAL A 253 21.43 -40.70 15.42
C VAL A 253 21.34 -41.78 14.36
N THR A 254 22.47 -41.97 13.70
CA THR A 254 22.84 -43.26 13.12
C THR A 254 22.77 -44.31 14.23
N ASP A 255 21.81 -45.22 14.17
CA ASP A 255 22.01 -46.55 14.74
C ASP A 255 21.81 -47.56 13.62
N ASN A 256 22.94 -48.07 13.15
CA ASN A 256 23.03 -49.15 12.20
C ASN A 256 24.20 -50.01 12.68
N SER A 257 23.94 -50.94 13.59
CA SER A 257 24.82 -52.08 13.81
C SER A 257 24.16 -53.20 14.60
N LYS A 258 24.22 -54.40 13.98
CA LYS A 258 24.06 -55.78 14.48
C LYS A 258 22.65 -56.37 14.28
N ASP A 259 22.41 -57.21 13.27
CA ASP A 259 22.98 -58.58 13.07
C ASP A 259 23.02 -59.36 14.40
N ASP A 260 21.89 -59.98 14.73
CA ASP A 260 21.73 -61.43 15.03
C ASP A 260 20.22 -61.78 15.12
#